data_AF-L5M1Q9-F1
#
_entry.id   AF-L5M1Q9-F1
#
_cell.length_a   1.000
_cell.length_b   1.000
_cell.length_c   1.000
_cell.angle_alpha   90.00
_cell.angle_beta   90.00
_cell.angle_gamma   90.00
#
_symmetry.space_group_name_H-M   'P 1'
#
loop_
_entity.id
_entity.type
_entity.pdbx_description
1 polymer ?
#
loop_
_entity_poly.entity_id
_entity_poly.type
_entity_poly.pdbx_seq_one_letter_code
_entity_poly.pdbx_strand_id
1 'polypeptide(L)'
;MEVQSMEKLLAKTEQDEAKKMQRITVHQELELEFHLGNLLASDWKPFMGLQCRDPYPEAEPWALVRDNMQLLSNHGAQGGGTGGVAAGAHHLPATQEVGALAMQLISWQQFARLKGI
;
A
#
# COMPACT_ATOMS: atom_id res chain seq x y z
N MET A 1 -24.59 13.53 -39.41
CA MET A 1 -23.69 12.37 -39.66
C MET A 1 -22.60 12.24 -38.60
N GLU A 2 -22.23 13.31 -37.89
CA GLU A 2 -21.16 13.31 -36.87
C GLU A 2 -21.56 12.65 -35.53
N VAL A 3 -22.83 12.75 -35.13
CA VAL A 3 -23.34 12.19 -33.86
C VAL A 3 -23.21 10.67 -33.80
N GLN A 4 -23.51 9.96 -34.89
CA GLN A 4 -23.36 8.50 -34.98
C GLN A 4 -21.90 8.04 -34.92
N SER A 5 -20.96 8.90 -35.34
CA SER A 5 -19.52 8.62 -35.25
C SER A 5 -19.04 8.74 -33.80
N MET A 6 -19.49 9.79 -33.10
CA MET A 6 -19.14 10.04 -31.70
C MET A 6 -19.72 8.98 -30.76
N GLU A 7 -20.97 8.57 -30.95
CA GLU A 7 -21.60 7.47 -30.20
C GLU A 7 -20.85 6.14 -30.39
N LYS A 8 -20.45 5.82 -31.62
CA LYS A 8 -19.69 4.60 -31.91
C LYS A 8 -18.30 4.62 -31.28
N LEU A 9 -17.68 5.80 -31.20
CA LEU A 9 -16.38 6.00 -30.56
C LEU A 9 -16.51 5.88 -29.03
N LEU A 10 -17.56 6.44 -28.45
CA LEU A 10 -17.88 6.33 -27.02
C LEU A 10 -18.12 4.87 -26.62
N ALA A 11 -18.95 4.14 -27.38
CA ALA A 11 -19.25 2.73 -27.14
C ALA A 11 -17.99 1.84 -27.23
N LYS A 12 -17.08 2.15 -28.15
CA LYS A 12 -15.79 1.45 -28.25
C LYS A 12 -14.91 1.73 -27.03
N THR A 13 -14.82 2.99 -26.59
CA THR A 13 -14.05 3.37 -25.40
C THR A 13 -14.61 2.69 -24.16
N GLU A 14 -15.93 2.69 -23.95
CA GLU A 14 -16.57 2.03 -22.82
C GLU A 14 -16.28 0.52 -22.81
N GLN A 15 -16.35 -0.14 -23.98
CA GLN A 15 -16.02 -1.55 -24.09
C GLN A 15 -14.55 -1.85 -23.77
N ASP A 16 -13.64 -0.99 -24.22
CA ASP A 16 -12.20 -1.15 -23.99
C ASP A 16 -11.84 -0.88 -22.51
N GLU A 17 -12.48 0.09 -21.88
CA GLU A 17 -12.38 0.33 -20.43
C GLU A 17 -12.94 -0.84 -19.62
N ALA A 18 -14.09 -1.41 -20.01
CA ALA A 18 -14.66 -2.57 -19.33
C ALA A 18 -13.73 -3.79 -19.41
N LYS A 19 -13.14 -4.05 -20.58
CA LYS A 19 -12.13 -5.12 -20.75
C LYS A 19 -10.88 -4.87 -19.89
N LYS A 20 -10.45 -3.61 -19.79
CA LYS A 20 -9.33 -3.23 -18.92
C LYS A 20 -9.69 -3.48 -17.46
N MET A 21 -10.90 -3.10 -17.04
CA MET A 21 -11.40 -3.32 -15.69
C MET A 21 -11.42 -4.80 -15.32
N GLN A 22 -11.88 -5.66 -16.23
CA GLN A 22 -11.86 -7.12 -16.04
C GLN A 22 -10.45 -7.69 -15.83
N ARG A 23 -9.41 -7.07 -16.40
CA ARG A 23 -8.02 -7.54 -16.27
C ARG A 23 -7.35 -7.12 -14.96
N ILE A 24 -7.82 -6.03 -14.34
CA ILE A 24 -7.24 -5.47 -13.11
C ILE A 24 -8.08 -5.79 -11.87
N THR A 25 -9.27 -6.37 -12.07
CA THR A 25 -10.12 -6.83 -10.98
C THR A 25 -9.68 -8.22 -10.57
N VAL A 26 -9.27 -8.34 -9.32
CA VAL A 26 -8.97 -9.62 -8.69
C VAL A 26 -10.08 -9.86 -7.67
N HIS A 27 -10.80 -10.97 -7.80
CA HIS A 27 -11.76 -11.43 -6.81
C HIS A 27 -11.08 -12.47 -5.93
N GLN A 28 -10.93 -12.17 -4.64
CA GLN A 28 -10.50 -13.14 -3.64
C GLN A 28 -11.61 -13.30 -2.61
N GLU A 29 -11.86 -14.54 -2.20
CA GLU A 29 -12.94 -14.89 -1.25
C GLU A 29 -12.60 -14.49 0.20
N LEU A 30 -11.34 -14.18 0.49
CA LEU A 30 -10.86 -13.81 1.82
C LEU A 30 -10.63 -12.29 1.91
N GLU A 31 -11.04 -11.71 3.04
CA GLU A 31 -10.72 -10.33 3.37
C GLU A 31 -9.23 -10.23 3.74
N LEU A 32 -8.44 -9.57 2.88
CA LEU A 32 -7.04 -9.25 3.21
C LEU A 32 -6.99 -8.16 4.28
N GLU A 33 -6.01 -8.25 5.16
CA GLU A 33 -5.71 -7.17 6.10
C GLU A 33 -4.76 -6.18 5.42
N PHE A 34 -5.18 -4.92 5.29
CA PHE A 34 -4.39 -3.87 4.64
C PHE A 34 -3.83 -2.88 5.67
N HIS A 35 -2.53 -2.63 5.59
CA HIS A 35 -1.87 -1.54 6.33
C HIS A 35 -1.24 -0.57 5.34
N LEU A 36 -2.07 0.33 4.82
CA LEU A 36 -1.68 1.26 3.76
C LEU A 36 -0.49 2.15 4.16
N GLY A 37 -0.39 2.53 5.44
CA GLY A 37 0.75 3.29 5.98
C GLY A 37 2.11 2.63 5.79
N ASN A 38 2.13 1.29 5.67
CA ASN A 38 3.33 0.50 5.43
C ASN A 38 3.31 -0.20 4.06
N LEU A 39 2.34 0.12 3.20
CA LEU A 39 2.10 -0.57 1.92
C LEU A 39 2.07 -2.10 2.07
N LEU A 40 1.40 -2.60 3.11
CA LEU A 40 1.33 -4.02 3.44
C LEU A 40 -0.07 -4.58 3.15
N ALA A 41 -0.12 -5.78 2.57
CA ALA A 41 -1.31 -6.60 2.48
C ALA A 41 -0.99 -8.01 3.02
N SER A 42 -1.72 -8.43 4.05
CA SER A 42 -1.58 -9.74 4.67
C SER A 42 -2.66 -10.67 4.15
N ASP A 43 -2.23 -11.73 3.45
CA ASP A 43 -3.08 -12.81 2.97
C ASP A 43 -2.85 -14.06 3.82
N TRP A 44 -3.89 -14.50 4.51
CA TRP A 44 -3.85 -15.63 5.43
C TRP A 44 -4.17 -16.97 4.73
N LYS A 45 -4.19 -17.01 3.40
CA LYS A 45 -4.37 -18.25 2.64
C LYS A 45 -3.31 -19.29 3.04
N PRO A 46 -3.73 -20.52 3.37
CA PRO A 46 -2.80 -21.61 3.57
C PRO A 46 -1.96 -21.84 2.31
N PHE A 47 -0.64 -21.73 2.42
CA PHE A 47 0.26 -22.04 1.33
C PHE A 47 0.31 -23.56 1.10
N MET A 48 -0.29 -24.03 0.00
CA MET A 48 -0.35 -25.46 -0.35
C MET A 48 0.87 -25.95 -1.16
N GLY A 49 1.75 -25.03 -1.58
CA GLY A 49 2.82 -25.27 -2.57
C GLY A 49 3.99 -26.16 -2.13
N LEU A 50 4.07 -26.60 -0.87
CA LEU A 50 5.14 -27.52 -0.44
C LEU A 50 4.86 -29.00 -0.78
N GLN A 51 3.65 -29.35 -1.22
CA GLN A 51 3.29 -30.74 -1.50
C GLN A 51 3.30 -31.11 -2.99
N CYS A 52 3.43 -30.14 -3.90
CA CYS A 52 3.36 -30.40 -5.33
C CYS A 52 4.77 -30.54 -5.93
N ARG A 53 5.04 -31.70 -6.55
CA ARG A 53 6.20 -31.95 -7.42
C ARG A 53 5.99 -31.24 -8.77
N ASP A 54 5.75 -29.94 -8.73
CA ASP A 54 5.51 -29.13 -9.93
C ASP A 54 6.86 -28.81 -10.61
N PRO A 55 6.98 -28.94 -11.94
CA PRO A 55 8.18 -28.52 -12.68
C PRO A 55 8.47 -27.01 -12.57
N TYR A 56 7.51 -26.19 -12.14
CA TYR A 56 7.69 -24.77 -11.92
C TYR A 56 7.10 -24.34 -10.56
N PRO A 57 7.78 -24.69 -9.46
CA PRO A 57 7.28 -24.48 -8.09
C PRO A 57 7.11 -22.99 -7.71
N GLU A 58 7.62 -22.07 -8.54
CA GLU A 58 7.50 -20.64 -8.32
C GLU A 58 6.24 -20.01 -8.93
N ALA A 59 5.54 -20.65 -9.88
CA ALA A 59 4.38 -20.00 -10.54
C ALA A 59 3.26 -19.67 -9.55
N GLU A 60 2.99 -20.60 -8.63
CA GLU A 60 1.94 -20.44 -7.62
C GLU A 60 2.23 -19.26 -6.68
N PRO A 61 3.41 -19.16 -6.02
CA PRO A 61 3.72 -17.99 -5.19
C PRO A 61 3.77 -16.69 -6.00
N TRP A 62 4.24 -16.70 -7.25
CA TRP A 62 4.24 -15.50 -8.11
C TRP A 62 2.82 -15.01 -8.44
N ALA A 63 1.90 -15.93 -8.74
CA ALA A 63 0.50 -15.58 -8.97
C ALA A 63 -0.13 -14.96 -7.72
N LEU A 64 0.14 -15.53 -6.54
CA LEU A 64 -0.35 -15.02 -5.26
C LEU A 64 0.19 -13.61 -4.97
N VAL A 65 1.50 -13.39 -5.14
CA VAL A 65 2.15 -12.09 -4.94
C VAL A 65 1.57 -11.04 -5.89
N ARG A 66 1.41 -11.38 -7.17
CA ARG A 66 0.83 -10.48 -8.17
C ARG A 66 -0.59 -10.08 -7.80
N ASP A 67 -1.42 -11.04 -7.43
CA ASP A 67 -2.83 -10.80 -7.11
C ASP A 67 -2.96 -9.93 -5.85
N ASN A 68 -2.14 -10.18 -4.83
CA ASN A 68 -2.11 -9.38 -3.60
C ASN A 68 -1.63 -7.95 -3.85
N MET A 69 -0.65 -7.76 -4.76
CA MET A 69 -0.19 -6.44 -5.18
C MET A 69 -1.26 -5.65 -5.95
N GLN A 70 -2.04 -6.32 -6.81
CA GLN A 70 -3.15 -5.71 -7.53
C GLN A 70 -4.24 -5.25 -6.55
N LEU A 71 -4.57 -6.07 -5.55
CA LEU A 71 -5.54 -5.73 -4.51
C LEU A 71 -5.08 -4.54 -3.64
N LEU A 72 -3.82 -4.55 -3.21
CA LEU A 72 -3.21 -3.44 -2.45
C LEU A 72 -3.25 -2.13 -3.24
N SER A 73 -2.88 -2.17 -4.52
CA SER A 73 -2.95 -0.99 -5.40
C SER A 73 -4.37 -0.47 -5.57
N ASN A 74 -5.33 -1.39 -5.78
CA ASN A 74 -6.74 -1.04 -5.92
C ASN A 74 -7.30 -0.39 -4.63
N HIS A 75 -6.89 -0.87 -3.45
CA HIS A 75 -7.29 -0.29 -2.16
C HIS A 75 -6.64 1.08 -1.91
N GLY A 76 -5.34 1.23 -2.21
CA GLY A 76 -4.64 2.51 -2.09
C GLY A 76 -5.22 3.60 -2.99
N ALA A 77 -5.62 3.26 -4.22
CA ALA A 77 -6.24 4.19 -5.15
C ALA A 77 -7.64 4.66 -4.72
N GLN A 78 -8.42 3.80 -4.05
CA GLN A 78 -9.74 4.15 -3.52
C GLN A 78 -9.69 5.07 -2.30
N GLY A 79 -8.57 5.10 -1.57
CA GLY A 79 -8.38 5.92 -0.36
C GLY A 79 -8.31 7.45 -0.56
N GLY A 80 -8.37 7.94 -1.80
CA GLY A 80 -8.46 9.37 -2.11
C GLY A 80 -7.10 10.08 -2.09
N GLY A 81 -6.68 10.62 -3.24
CA GLY A 81 -5.38 11.27 -3.45
C GLY A 81 -5.14 12.62 -2.75
N THR A 82 -5.74 12.89 -1.59
CA THR A 82 -5.52 14.16 -0.84
C THR A 82 -5.40 14.01 0.68
N GLY A 83 -5.59 12.81 1.24
CA GLY A 83 -5.33 12.54 2.65
C GLY A 83 -4.01 11.79 2.79
N GLY A 84 -3.05 12.34 3.55
CA GLY A 84 -1.80 11.64 3.85
C GLY A 84 -2.05 10.22 4.35
N VAL A 85 -1.21 9.28 3.93
CA VAL A 85 -1.30 7.87 4.32
C VAL A 85 -1.25 7.80 5.85
N ALA A 86 -2.33 7.35 6.50
CA ALA A 86 -2.38 7.26 7.95
C ALA A 86 -1.19 6.41 8.45
N ALA A 87 -0.46 6.93 9.45
CA ALA A 87 0.70 6.25 10.02
C ALA A 87 0.33 4.81 10.42
N GLY A 88 1.08 3.84 9.89
CA GLY A 88 0.76 2.42 10.01
C GLY A 88 0.69 1.93 11.46
N ALA A 89 -0.33 1.13 11.78
CA ALA A 89 -0.55 0.54 13.11
C ALA A 89 0.45 -0.57 13.50
N HIS A 90 1.28 -1.04 12.56
CA HIS A 90 2.35 -2.00 12.86
C HIS A 90 3.55 -1.27 13.45
N HIS A 91 3.59 -1.26 14.78
CA HIS A 91 4.69 -0.69 15.55
C HIS A 91 5.94 -1.57 15.39
N LEU A 92 6.77 -1.29 14.39
CA LEU A 92 8.09 -1.89 14.27
C LEU A 92 8.96 -1.45 15.46
N PRO A 93 9.75 -2.35 16.07
CA PRO A 93 10.64 -1.96 17.15
C PRO A 93 11.63 -0.91 16.64
N ALA A 94 11.65 0.25 17.27
CA ALA A 94 12.60 1.31 16.95
C ALA A 94 14.02 0.81 17.24
N THR A 95 14.91 0.85 16.25
CA THR A 95 16.32 0.41 16.37
C THR A 95 17.22 1.42 17.08
N GLN A 96 16.69 2.59 17.40
CA GLN A 96 17.40 3.60 18.16
C GLN A 96 16.52 3.93 19.34
N GLU A 97 17.06 3.80 20.56
CA GLU A 97 16.47 4.50 21.69
C GLU A 97 16.28 5.93 21.22
N VAL A 98 15.04 6.41 21.22
CA VAL A 98 14.77 7.83 21.12
C VAL A 98 15.27 8.40 22.45
N GLY A 99 16.60 8.42 22.59
CA GLY A 99 17.32 9.42 23.31
C GLY A 99 16.96 10.72 22.63
N ALA A 100 15.77 11.22 22.97
CA ALA A 100 15.71 12.53 23.55
C ALA A 100 16.82 12.58 24.61
N LEU A 101 18.07 12.79 24.17
CA LEU A 101 18.88 13.83 24.74
C LEU A 101 17.98 15.06 24.64
N ALA A 102 17.07 15.16 25.61
CA ALA A 102 16.52 16.40 26.08
C ALA A 102 17.77 17.19 26.39
N MET A 103 18.27 17.88 25.37
CA MET A 103 19.33 18.84 25.49
C MET A 103 18.74 19.79 26.51
N GLN A 104 19.17 19.67 27.76
CA GLN A 104 18.65 20.46 28.85
C GLN A 104 19.10 21.87 28.54
N LEU A 105 18.26 22.57 27.77
CA LEU A 105 18.44 23.97 27.45
C LEU A 105 18.34 24.67 28.80
N ILE A 106 19.50 25.02 29.35
CA ILE A 106 19.56 25.89 30.49
C ILE A 106 18.83 27.18 30.11
N SER A 107 18.04 27.72 31.03
CA SER A 107 17.42 29.02 30.80
C SER A 107 18.49 30.07 30.54
N TRP A 108 18.16 31.11 29.76
CA TRP A 108 19.07 32.23 29.50
C TRP A 108 19.67 32.82 30.79
N GLN A 109 18.88 32.84 31.87
CA GLN A 109 19.31 33.33 33.18
C GLN A 109 20.40 32.45 33.84
N GLN A 110 20.33 31.13 33.66
CA GLN A 110 21.37 30.20 34.12
C GLN A 110 22.66 30.34 33.30
N PHE A 111 22.52 30.54 31.98
CA PHE A 111 23.65 30.82 31.11
C PHE A 111 24.36 32.13 31.50
N ALA A 112 23.61 33.21 31.71
CA ALA A 112 24.14 34.52 32.09
C ALA A 112 24.93 34.44 33.42
N ARG A 113 24.38 33.77 34.44
CA ARG A 113 25.10 33.50 35.70
C ARG A 113 26.40 32.72 35.51
N LEU A 114 26.41 31.70 34.64
CA LEU A 114 27.61 30.92 34.34
C LEU A 114 28.68 31.74 33.59
N LYS A 115 28.27 32.72 32.78
CA LYS A 115 29.18 33.55 31.98
C LYS A 115 29.54 34.88 32.63
N GLY A 116 28.95 35.22 33.77
CA GLY A 116 29.15 36.50 34.44
C GLY A 116 28.65 37.69 33.61
N ILE A 117 27.60 37.47 32.80
CA ILE A 117 26.92 38.47 31.97
C ILE A 117 25.64 38.92 32.68
#